data_AF-A0A1U7CI94-F1
#
_entry.id   AF-A0A1U7CI94-F1
#
_cell.length_a   1.000
_cell.length_b   1.000
_cell.length_c   1.000
_cell.angle_alpha   90.00
_cell.angle_beta   90.00
_cell.angle_gamma   90.00
#
_symmetry.space_group_name_H-M   'P 1'
#
loop_
_entity.id
_entity.type
_entity.pdbx_description
1 polymer ?
#
loop_
_entity_poly.entity_id
_entity_poly.type
_entity_poly.pdbx_seq_one_letter_code
_entity_poly.pdbx_strand_id
1 'polypeptide(L)'
;MKKVRMTLEGLDGNAFALLGAFTENATRQGWRDEEIEVVRREAMAGDYRHLLQTLAAHTDDTEVEMRISWMSQTTMEPFTYPVPDMDTASLLLDALAQYDLFQFERKVKPDYANCGGAEWRHPILTGGEWVEFDPDDASDRMELAAMVAELAEWSRGDGQAN
;
A
#
# COMPACT_ATOMS: atom_id res chain seq x y z
N MET A 1 -3.42 -3.21 -19.85
CA MET A 1 -3.85 -1.81 -19.62
C MET A 1 -3.12 -1.28 -18.40
N LYS A 2 -2.82 0.02 -18.35
CA LYS A 2 -2.30 0.68 -17.13
C LYS A 2 -3.42 0.70 -16.09
N LYS A 3 -3.12 0.43 -14.81
CA LYS A 3 -4.09 0.45 -13.70
C LYS A 3 -3.65 1.40 -12.60
N VAL A 4 -4.63 2.04 -11.95
CA VAL A 4 -4.46 2.90 -10.79
C VAL A 4 -4.55 2.03 -9.55
N ARG A 5 -3.53 2.06 -8.71
CA ARG A 5 -3.52 1.36 -7.43
C ARG A 5 -4.49 2.05 -6.47
N MET A 6 -5.64 1.44 -6.20
CA MET A 6 -6.63 1.94 -5.25
C MET A 6 -7.71 0.91 -4.98
N THR A 7 -8.29 0.97 -3.79
CA THR A 7 -9.48 0.19 -3.41
C THR A 7 -10.74 1.01 -3.64
N LEU A 8 -11.72 0.44 -4.34
CA LEU A 8 -13.04 1.06 -4.54
C LEU A 8 -13.99 0.80 -3.36
N GLU A 9 -13.79 -0.31 -2.65
CA GLU A 9 -14.55 -0.64 -1.44
C GLU A 9 -14.28 0.36 -0.31
N GLY A 10 -15.33 0.73 0.42
CA GLY A 10 -15.24 1.69 1.53
C GLY A 10 -15.28 3.17 1.13
N LEU A 11 -15.24 3.49 -0.16
CA LEU A 11 -15.48 4.85 -0.66
C LEU A 11 -16.97 5.21 -0.62
N ASP A 12 -17.28 6.51 -0.57
CA ASP A 12 -18.64 7.01 -0.78
C ASP A 12 -19.12 6.56 -2.17
N GLY A 13 -20.23 5.80 -2.21
CA GLY A 13 -20.82 5.24 -3.43
C GLY A 13 -21.39 6.30 -4.38
N ASN A 14 -21.23 7.59 -4.11
CA ASN A 14 -21.54 8.62 -5.07
C ASN A 14 -20.53 8.66 -6.23
N ALA A 15 -21.02 8.76 -7.46
CA ALA A 15 -20.22 8.81 -8.68
C ALA A 15 -19.13 9.90 -8.66
N PHE A 16 -19.44 11.08 -8.12
CA PHE A 16 -18.45 12.17 -8.03
C PHE A 16 -17.30 11.84 -7.07
N ALA A 17 -17.59 11.14 -5.95
CA ALA A 17 -16.58 10.74 -4.99
C ALA A 17 -15.65 9.67 -5.59
N LEU A 18 -16.23 8.66 -6.26
CA LEU A 18 -15.47 7.61 -6.93
C LEU A 18 -14.56 8.16 -8.05
N LEU A 19 -15.08 9.04 -8.91
CA LEU A 19 -14.29 9.68 -9.96
C LEU A 19 -13.20 10.60 -9.40
N GLY A 20 -13.51 11.30 -8.30
CA GLY A 20 -12.54 12.14 -7.59
C GLY A 20 -11.39 11.32 -7.01
N ALA A 21 -11.72 10.24 -6.29
CA ALA A 21 -10.74 9.32 -5.70
C ALA A 21 -9.85 8.67 -6.78
N PHE A 22 -10.44 8.24 -7.90
CA PHE A 22 -9.68 7.72 -9.04
C PHE A 22 -8.70 8.75 -9.60
N THR A 23 -9.17 9.98 -9.82
CA THR A 23 -8.36 11.06 -10.38
C THR A 23 -7.19 11.40 -9.46
N GLU A 24 -7.43 11.52 -8.16
CA GLU A 24 -6.39 11.82 -7.18
C GLU A 24 -5.32 10.72 -7.15
N ASN A 25 -5.74 9.45 -7.03
CA ASN A 25 -4.81 8.32 -6.98
C ASN A 25 -4.02 8.17 -8.28
N ALA A 26 -4.67 8.31 -9.43
CA ALA A 26 -4.00 8.27 -10.75
C ALA A 26 -2.93 9.36 -10.86
N THR A 27 -3.25 10.58 -10.42
CA THR A 27 -2.32 11.73 -10.44
C THR A 27 -1.12 11.47 -9.53
N ARG A 28 -1.34 10.99 -8.30
CA ARG A 28 -0.26 10.65 -7.36
C ARG A 28 0.67 9.57 -7.93
N GLN A 29 0.14 8.68 -8.77
CA GLN A 29 0.88 7.61 -9.42
C GLN A 29 1.46 8.01 -10.80
N GLY A 30 1.45 9.29 -11.14
CA GLY A 30 2.09 9.81 -12.35
C GLY A 30 1.36 9.46 -13.66
N TRP A 31 0.04 9.29 -13.61
CA TRP A 31 -0.76 9.25 -14.83
C TRP A 31 -0.82 10.62 -15.51
N ARG A 32 -0.88 10.62 -16.84
CA ARG A 32 -1.10 11.85 -17.60
C ARG A 32 -2.57 12.24 -17.55
N ASP A 33 -2.86 13.53 -17.52
CA ASP A 33 -4.25 14.04 -17.51
C ASP A 33 -5.09 13.47 -18.66
N GLU A 34 -4.49 13.30 -19.84
CA GLU A 34 -5.12 12.69 -21.01
C GLU A 34 -5.55 11.23 -20.76
N GLU A 35 -4.73 10.46 -20.04
CA GLU A 35 -5.02 9.05 -19.70
C GLU A 35 -6.16 8.98 -18.68
N ILE A 36 -6.15 9.88 -17.69
CA ILE A 36 -7.20 9.99 -16.68
C ILE A 36 -8.53 10.37 -17.35
N GLU A 37 -8.52 11.34 -18.25
CA GLU A 37 -9.74 11.84 -18.89
C GLU A 37 -10.39 10.80 -19.81
N VAL A 38 -9.60 9.93 -20.44
CA VAL A 38 -10.12 8.79 -21.21
C VAL A 38 -10.95 7.87 -20.31
N VAL A 39 -10.43 7.49 -19.15
CA VAL A 39 -11.14 6.60 -18.21
C VAL A 39 -12.36 7.30 -17.61
N ARG A 40 -12.23 8.56 -17.21
CA ARG A 40 -13.36 9.35 -16.67
C ARG A 40 -14.49 9.45 -17.68
N ARG A 41 -14.19 9.75 -18.93
CA ARG A 41 -15.19 9.88 -20.00
C ARG A 41 -15.91 8.58 -20.28
N GLU A 42 -15.19 7.45 -20.31
CA GLU A 42 -15.81 6.13 -20.42
C GLU A 42 -16.73 5.88 -19.22
N ALA A 43 -16.22 6.07 -18.00
CA ALA A 43 -16.97 5.83 -16.77
C ALA A 43 -18.27 6.66 -16.68
N MET A 44 -18.31 7.84 -17.30
CA MET A 44 -19.49 8.71 -17.37
C MET A 44 -20.43 8.41 -18.55
N ALA A 45 -20.07 7.53 -19.49
CA ALA A 45 -20.85 7.24 -20.70
C ALA A 45 -22.09 6.36 -20.45
N GLY A 46 -22.21 5.77 -19.26
CA GLY A 46 -23.26 4.80 -18.94
C GLY A 46 -23.95 5.06 -17.61
N ASP A 47 -24.56 4.01 -17.06
CA ASP A 47 -25.18 4.02 -15.74
C ASP A 47 -24.14 3.81 -14.63
N TYR A 48 -24.59 3.85 -13.38
CA TYR A 48 -23.72 3.64 -12.22
C TYR A 48 -22.98 2.29 -12.26
N ARG A 49 -23.57 1.25 -12.84
CA ARG A 49 -22.91 -0.05 -12.99
C ARG A 49 -21.77 0.04 -14.02
N HIS A 50 -21.97 0.75 -15.11
CA HIS A 50 -20.91 1.01 -16.09
C HIS A 50 -19.76 1.81 -15.46
N LEU A 51 -20.06 2.84 -14.66
CA LEU A 51 -19.06 3.57 -13.86
C LEU A 51 -18.21 2.60 -13.02
N LEU A 52 -18.85 1.73 -12.23
CA LEU A 52 -18.14 0.77 -11.38
C LEU A 52 -17.31 -0.22 -12.19
N GLN A 53 -17.84 -0.76 -13.29
CA GLN A 53 -17.10 -1.68 -14.16
C GLN A 53 -15.87 -1.01 -14.78
N THR A 54 -16.03 0.22 -15.26
CA THR A 54 -14.95 0.98 -15.88
C THR A 54 -13.87 1.31 -14.86
N LEU A 55 -14.23 1.76 -13.65
CA LEU A 55 -13.26 1.99 -12.59
C LEU A 55 -12.58 0.69 -12.17
N ALA A 56 -13.32 -0.39 -11.89
CA ALA A 56 -12.74 -1.69 -11.52
C ALA A 56 -11.78 -2.25 -12.58
N ALA A 57 -12.05 -2.04 -13.88
CA ALA A 57 -11.16 -2.43 -14.95
C ALA A 57 -9.85 -1.62 -14.99
N HIS A 58 -9.88 -0.39 -14.47
CA HIS A 58 -8.74 0.55 -14.44
C HIS A 58 -8.13 0.70 -13.05
N THR A 59 -8.61 -0.05 -12.05
CA THR A 59 -8.03 -0.08 -10.71
C THR A 59 -7.46 -1.45 -10.40
N ASP A 60 -6.51 -1.47 -9.47
CA ASP A 60 -6.02 -2.69 -8.85
C ASP A 60 -6.14 -2.53 -7.33
N ASP A 61 -6.98 -3.36 -6.71
CA ASP A 61 -7.19 -3.43 -5.27
C ASP A 61 -6.34 -4.53 -4.61
N THR A 62 -5.51 -5.22 -5.40
CA THR A 62 -4.54 -6.23 -4.96
C THR A 62 -3.21 -5.62 -4.50
N GLU A 63 -3.26 -4.45 -3.86
CA GLU A 63 -2.04 -3.79 -3.41
C GLU A 63 -1.47 -4.46 -2.16
N VAL A 64 -0.13 -4.58 -2.18
CA VAL A 64 0.64 -4.83 -0.98
C VAL A 64 0.58 -3.58 -0.12
N GLU A 65 -0.10 -3.68 1.01
CA GLU A 65 -0.07 -2.64 2.03
C GLU A 65 1.16 -2.85 2.90
N MET A 66 1.88 -1.77 3.23
CA MET A 66 3.04 -1.80 4.13
C MET A 66 2.85 -0.83 5.28
N ARG A 67 3.41 -1.17 6.44
CA ARG A 67 3.48 -0.28 7.61
C ARG A 67 4.73 -0.58 8.43
N ILE A 68 5.11 0.37 9.29
CA ILE A 68 6.03 0.11 10.40
C ILE A 68 5.23 -0.12 11.69
N SER A 69 5.80 -0.90 12.60
CA SER A 69 5.36 -1.01 13.99
C SER A 69 6.52 -0.61 14.90
N TRP A 70 6.26 0.23 15.92
CA TRP A 70 7.26 0.70 16.87
C TRP A 70 6.74 0.67 18.29
N MET A 71 7.41 -0.08 19.15
CA MET A 71 7.18 -0.11 20.59
C MET A 71 8.26 0.73 21.26
N SER A 72 7.84 1.81 21.91
CA SER A 72 8.72 2.71 22.67
C SER A 72 8.99 2.24 24.11
N GLN A 73 8.28 1.21 24.59
CA GLN A 73 8.43 0.61 25.93
C GLN A 73 7.56 -0.65 26.02
N THR A 74 7.92 -1.58 26.89
CA THR A 74 7.30 -2.93 27.00
C THR A 74 5.83 -2.97 27.41
N THR A 75 5.26 -1.85 27.85
CA THR A 75 3.88 -1.78 28.38
C THR A 75 2.89 -1.12 27.43
N MET A 76 3.31 -0.75 26.23
CA MET A 76 2.50 0.01 25.29
C MET A 76 2.05 -0.79 24.07
N GLU A 77 0.89 -0.39 23.51
CA GLU A 77 0.52 -0.80 22.16
C GLU A 77 1.54 -0.25 21.15
N PRO A 78 1.91 -1.03 20.12
CA PRO A 78 2.80 -0.55 19.07
C PRO A 78 2.20 0.67 18.35
N PHE A 79 3.00 1.71 18.19
CA PHE A 79 2.71 2.75 17.22
C PHE A 79 2.82 2.15 15.83
N THR A 80 1.79 2.28 15.00
CA THR A 80 1.82 1.83 13.61
C THR A 80 1.68 3.00 12.66
N TYR A 81 2.39 2.94 11.54
CA TYR A 81 2.33 4.00 10.53
C TYR A 81 2.45 3.41 9.12
N PRO A 82 1.51 3.70 8.20
CA PRO A 82 1.54 3.18 6.84
C PRO A 82 2.72 3.78 6.05
N VAL A 83 3.34 2.96 5.22
CA VAL A 83 4.48 3.36 4.37
C VAL A 83 4.23 2.93 2.92
N PRO A 84 4.66 3.74 1.93
CA PRO A 84 4.41 3.45 0.52
C PRO A 84 5.34 2.38 -0.06
N ASP A 85 6.52 2.19 0.53
CA ASP A 85 7.57 1.31 0.02
C ASP A 85 8.58 0.93 1.12
N MET A 86 9.43 -0.05 0.80
CA MET A 86 10.46 -0.58 1.70
C MET A 86 11.54 0.44 2.03
N ASP A 87 11.85 1.37 1.14
CA ASP A 87 12.86 2.41 1.37
C ASP A 87 12.36 3.42 2.41
N THR A 88 11.08 3.77 2.36
CA THR A 88 10.44 4.61 3.37
C THR A 88 10.33 3.89 4.71
N ALA A 89 10.06 2.58 4.70
CA ALA A 89 10.05 1.76 5.91
C ALA A 89 11.41 1.78 6.61
N SER A 90 12.48 1.46 5.86
CA SER A 90 13.88 1.51 6.33
C SER A 90 14.24 2.88 6.88
N LEU A 91 13.97 3.95 6.13
CA LEU A 91 14.23 5.33 6.56
C LEU A 91 13.55 5.69 7.89
N LEU A 92 12.28 5.30 8.08
CA LEU A 92 11.54 5.62 9.30
C LEU A 92 12.02 4.80 10.49
N LEU A 93 12.30 3.51 10.31
CA LEU A 93 12.85 2.66 11.37
C LEU A 93 14.23 3.17 11.82
N ASP A 94 15.09 3.55 10.87
CA ASP A 94 16.39 4.17 11.16
C ASP A 94 16.25 5.47 11.94
N ALA A 95 15.33 6.35 11.53
CA ALA A 95 15.10 7.61 12.21
C ALA A 95 14.59 7.42 13.65
N LEU A 96 13.69 6.46 13.87
CA LEU A 96 13.17 6.12 15.19
C LEU A 96 14.25 5.49 16.07
N ALA A 97 15.06 4.58 15.53
CA ALA A 97 16.19 3.98 16.23
C ALA A 97 17.21 5.06 16.70
N GLN A 98 17.54 6.00 15.82
CA GLN A 98 18.42 7.13 16.16
C GLN A 98 17.81 8.04 17.22
N TYR A 99 16.50 8.30 17.15
CA TYR A 99 15.81 9.09 18.16
C TYR A 99 15.79 8.39 19.52
N ASP A 100 15.60 7.09 19.55
CA ASP A 100 15.66 6.29 20.78
C ASP A 100 17.08 6.23 21.36
N LEU A 101 18.11 6.15 20.52
CA LEU A 101 19.51 6.29 20.95
C LEU A 101 19.75 7.66 21.60
N PHE A 102 19.28 8.74 20.98
CA PHE A 102 19.35 10.08 21.55
C PHE A 102 18.66 10.14 22.94
N GLN A 103 17.47 9.55 23.06
CA GLN A 103 16.75 9.51 24.34
C GLN A 103 17.50 8.71 25.40
N PHE A 104 18.15 7.60 25.01
CA PHE A 104 19.01 6.79 25.87
C PHE A 104 20.19 7.57 26.42
N GLU A 105 20.95 8.22 25.54
CA GLU A 105 22.10 9.04 25.93
C GLU A 105 21.71 10.18 26.87
N ARG A 106 20.49 10.71 26.70
CA ARG A 106 19.95 11.81 27.50
C ARG A 106 19.18 11.37 28.75
N LYS A 107 19.06 10.06 29.00
CA LYS A 107 18.31 9.49 30.13
C LYS A 107 16.86 10.00 30.20
N VAL A 108 16.21 10.16 29.05
CA VAL A 108 14.85 10.72 28.95
C VAL A 108 13.81 9.78 29.56
N LYS A 109 13.98 8.46 29.38
CA LYS A 109 13.04 7.43 29.83
C LYS A 109 13.65 6.53 30.93
N PRO A 110 12.80 5.92 31.77
CA PRO A 110 13.24 5.00 32.81
C PRO A 110 13.64 3.63 32.26
N ASP A 111 13.02 3.16 31.17
CA ASP A 111 13.33 1.93 30.46
C ASP A 111 13.57 2.18 28.96
N TYR A 112 14.46 1.38 28.35
CA TYR A 112 14.89 1.49 26.95
C TYR A 112 14.68 0.17 26.22
N ALA A 113 13.47 -0.37 26.35
CA ALA A 113 13.07 -1.61 25.71
C ALA A 113 12.36 -1.33 24.38
N ASN A 114 12.95 -0.44 23.57
CA ASN A 114 12.38 -0.07 22.28
C ASN A 114 12.60 -1.20 21.26
N CYS A 115 11.63 -1.41 20.38
CA CYS A 115 11.73 -2.35 19.27
C CYS A 115 10.80 -1.88 18.15
N GLY A 116 11.18 -2.10 16.89
CA GLY A 116 10.29 -1.90 15.77
C GLY A 116 10.64 -2.78 14.59
N GLY A 117 9.69 -2.89 13.68
CA GLY A 117 9.80 -3.70 12.47
C GLY A 117 8.90 -3.16 11.37
N ALA A 118 9.03 -3.74 10.19
CA ALA A 118 8.15 -3.47 9.07
C ALA A 118 7.25 -4.68 8.81
N GLU A 119 6.02 -4.39 8.39
CA GLU A 119 5.01 -5.40 8.13
C GLU A 119 4.35 -5.10 6.80
N TRP A 120 4.00 -6.14 6.05
CA TRP A 120 3.22 -6.01 4.84
C TRP A 120 2.03 -6.97 4.86
N ARG A 121 0.97 -6.65 4.12
CA ARG A 121 -0.16 -7.56 3.91
C ARG A 121 -0.66 -7.49 2.48
N HIS A 122 -1.26 -8.58 2.04
CA HIS A 122 -1.96 -8.67 0.77
C HIS A 122 -3.10 -9.70 0.88
N PRO A 123 -4.32 -9.42 0.36
CA PRO A 123 -5.48 -10.30 0.51
C PRO A 123 -5.24 -11.76 0.07
N ILE A 124 -4.43 -11.97 -0.97
CA ILE A 124 -4.15 -13.30 -1.53
C ILE A 124 -2.82 -13.88 -1.03
N LEU A 125 -1.77 -13.06 -0.95
CA LEU A 125 -0.40 -13.56 -0.71
C LEU A 125 -0.18 -13.83 0.78
N THR A 126 -0.80 -13.02 1.64
CA THR A 126 -0.72 -13.19 3.10
C THR A 126 -2.07 -13.62 3.71
N GLY A 127 -3.10 -13.85 2.88
CA GLY A 127 -4.47 -14.09 3.36
C GLY A 127 -5.08 -12.90 4.09
N GLY A 128 -4.56 -11.68 3.85
CA GLY A 128 -4.96 -10.46 4.55
C GLY A 128 -4.29 -10.24 5.91
N GLU A 129 -3.44 -11.16 6.37
CA GLU A 129 -2.68 -11.02 7.61
C GLU A 129 -1.44 -10.15 7.41
N TRP A 130 -1.01 -9.48 8.47
CA TRP A 130 0.26 -8.74 8.49
C TRP A 130 1.43 -9.70 8.70
N VAL A 131 2.40 -9.64 7.79
CA VAL A 131 3.61 -10.46 7.80
C VAL A 131 4.82 -9.55 7.97
N GLU A 132 5.66 -9.87 8.96
CA GLU A 132 6.89 -9.14 9.23
C GLU A 132 7.91 -9.35 8.09
N PHE A 133 8.69 -8.31 7.79
CA PHE A 133 9.81 -8.38 6.86
C PHE A 133 10.91 -7.43 7.32
N ASP A 134 12.16 -7.75 6.96
CA ASP A 134 13.28 -6.85 7.14
C ASP A 134 13.43 -5.97 5.87
N PRO A 135 13.16 -4.66 5.94
CA PRO A 135 13.31 -3.78 4.79
C PRO A 135 14.77 -3.62 4.37
N ASP A 136 15.77 -4.03 5.14
CA ASP A 136 17.17 -3.96 4.74
C ASP A 136 17.73 -5.32 4.26
N ASP A 137 16.97 -6.40 4.42
CA ASP A 137 17.35 -7.72 3.92
C ASP A 137 17.03 -7.88 2.42
N ALA A 138 18.05 -8.17 1.63
CA ALA A 138 17.92 -8.30 0.18
C ALA A 138 17.10 -9.52 -0.26
N SER A 139 17.06 -10.59 0.54
CA SER A 139 16.24 -11.77 0.29
C SER A 139 14.77 -11.43 0.43
N ASP A 140 14.38 -10.78 1.53
CA ASP A 140 12.99 -10.36 1.80
C ASP A 140 12.47 -9.43 0.71
N ARG A 141 13.29 -8.45 0.29
CA ARG A 141 12.97 -7.56 -0.84
C ARG A 141 12.72 -8.32 -2.14
N MET A 142 13.55 -9.31 -2.44
CA MET A 142 13.47 -10.07 -3.68
C MET A 142 12.30 -11.05 -3.67
N GLU A 143 12.03 -11.70 -2.53
CA GLU A 143 10.89 -12.59 -2.35
C GLU A 143 9.57 -11.85 -2.54
N LEU A 144 9.38 -10.70 -1.87
CA LEU A 144 8.17 -9.91 -2.04
C LEU A 144 8.00 -9.44 -3.49
N ALA A 145 9.08 -8.95 -4.12
CA ALA A 145 9.03 -8.52 -5.52
C ALA A 145 8.65 -9.68 -6.46
N ALA A 146 9.16 -10.89 -6.20
CA ALA A 146 8.82 -12.08 -6.98
C ALA A 146 7.36 -12.49 -6.80
N MET A 147 6.85 -12.51 -5.57
CA MET A 147 5.46 -12.86 -5.28
C MET A 147 4.47 -11.88 -5.92
N VAL A 148 4.76 -10.57 -5.84
CA VAL A 148 3.94 -9.53 -6.48
C VAL A 148 3.99 -9.64 -8.00
N ALA A 149 5.15 -9.94 -8.58
CA ALA A 149 5.29 -10.14 -10.01
C ALA A 149 4.50 -11.36 -10.51
N GLU A 150 4.60 -12.49 -9.80
CA GLU A 150 3.87 -13.73 -10.13
C GLU A 150 2.35 -13.51 -10.03
N LEU A 151 1.87 -12.84 -8.99
CA LEU A 151 0.46 -12.48 -8.86
C LEU A 151 -0.01 -11.59 -10.03
N ALA A 152 0.79 -10.59 -10.40
CA ALA A 152 0.47 -9.72 -11.52
C ALA A 152 0.45 -10.46 -12.86
N GLU A 153 1.25 -11.52 -13.02
CA GLU A 153 1.21 -12.41 -14.18
C GLU A 153 -0.04 -13.29 -14.19
N TRP A 154 -0.40 -13.88 -13.04
CA TRP A 154 -1.62 -14.66 -12.88
C TRP A 154 -2.88 -13.85 -13.21
N SER A 155 -2.99 -12.63 -12.67
CA SER A 155 -4.10 -11.72 -12.98
C SER A 155 -4.16 -11.26 -14.45
N ARG A 156 -3.06 -11.38 -15.21
CA ARG A 156 -3.05 -11.13 -16.66
C ARG A 156 -3.39 -12.38 -17.49
N GLY A 157 -3.13 -13.58 -16.95
CA GLY A 157 -3.35 -14.86 -17.59
C GLY A 157 -4.82 -15.29 -17.69
N ASP A 158 -5.66 -14.84 -16.77
CA ASP A 158 -7.11 -15.16 -16.75
C ASP A 158 -7.93 -14.50 -17.88
N GLY A 159 -7.27 -13.79 -18.81
CA GLY A 159 -7.85 -13.35 -20.09
C GLY A 159 -7.78 -14.37 -21.23
N GLN A 160 -7.17 -15.55 -21.03
CA GLN A 160 -7.10 -16.63 -22.02
C GLN A 160 -7.29 -18.01 -21.38
N ALA A 161 -8.54 -18.33 -20.99
CA ALA A 161 -8.97 -19.71 -20.82
C ALA A 161 -10.45 -19.84 -21.21
N ASN A 162 -10.66 -20.58 -22.31
CA ASN A 162 -11.89 -21.10 -22.94
C ASN A 162 -13.26 -20.84 -22.30
#